data_AF-A0A2T2WIK1-F1
#
_entry.id   AF-A0A2T2WIK1-F1
#
_cell.length_a   1.000
_cell.length_b   1.000
_cell.length_c   1.000
_cell.angle_alpha   90.00
_cell.angle_beta   90.00
_cell.angle_gamma   90.00
#
_symmetry.space_group_name_H-M   'P 1'
#
loop_
_entity.id
_entity.type
_entity.pdbx_description
1 polymer ?
#
loop_
_entity_poly.entity_id
_entity_poly.type
_entity_poly.pdbx_seq_one_letter_code
_entity_poly.pdbx_strand_id
1 'polypeptide(L)'
;MARPRVYIEEDFPVEVLGIESRRERGASSALPPLYFLHVWWARRPLTISRAAILGSLLPAHTESKWFLEMIGIKGDPVETFAKIQAARLTGEDLGTNPYGYKRAFTEPIPTDNAQEISKRLQAFWRSDDIRILDPMAGGGSIPFEGIRLGLNVMANDLNPVAYVIEQATLSYPQVFGV
;
A
#
# COMPACT_ATOMS: atom_id res chain seq x y z
N MET A 1 -14.35 -28.05 -1.91
CA MET A 1 -13.16 -27.66 -2.68
C MET A 1 -12.24 -26.87 -1.77
N ALA A 2 -10.95 -27.16 -1.74
CA ALA A 2 -9.99 -26.36 -0.96
C ALA A 2 -9.84 -24.97 -1.61
N ARG A 3 -9.67 -23.92 -0.78
CA ARG A 3 -9.42 -22.57 -1.28
C ARG A 3 -8.12 -22.55 -2.11
N PRO A 4 -8.05 -21.75 -3.20
CA PRO A 4 -6.80 -21.58 -3.92
C PRO A 4 -5.76 -20.89 -3.03
N ARG A 5 -4.48 -21.17 -3.28
CA ARG A 5 -3.36 -20.47 -2.63
C ARG A 5 -3.16 -19.09 -3.24
N VAL A 6 -2.76 -18.14 -2.40
CA VAL A 6 -2.58 -16.73 -2.79
C VAL A 6 -1.14 -16.27 -2.58
N TYR A 7 -0.75 -15.19 -3.26
CA TYR A 7 0.63 -14.71 -3.32
C TYR A 7 1.28 -14.47 -1.95
N ILE A 8 0.52 -13.97 -0.97
CA ILE A 8 1.03 -13.72 0.38
C ILE A 8 1.48 -15.01 1.10
N GLU A 9 1.07 -16.18 0.63
CA GLU A 9 1.39 -17.49 1.23
C GLU A 9 2.63 -18.17 0.61
N GLU A 10 3.21 -17.61 -0.46
CA GLU A 10 4.38 -18.17 -1.16
C GLU A 10 5.52 -17.15 -1.22
N ASP A 11 5.54 -16.28 -2.24
CA ASP A 11 6.71 -15.46 -2.58
C ASP A 11 6.56 -13.99 -2.15
N PHE A 12 5.89 -13.73 -1.03
CA PHE A 12 5.64 -12.38 -0.56
C PHE A 12 6.94 -11.65 -0.20
N PRO A 13 7.29 -10.49 -0.82
CA PRO A 13 8.60 -9.86 -0.68
C PRO A 13 8.71 -9.04 0.62
N VAL A 14 8.69 -9.71 1.77
CA VAL A 14 8.62 -9.10 3.10
C VAL A 14 9.75 -8.12 3.41
N GLU A 15 10.96 -8.39 2.93
CA GLU A 15 12.13 -7.53 3.17
C GLU A 15 12.00 -6.20 2.43
N VAL A 16 11.71 -6.27 1.14
CA VAL A 16 11.47 -5.11 0.26
C VAL A 16 10.36 -4.23 0.83
N LEU A 17 9.24 -4.85 1.20
CA LEU A 17 8.10 -4.19 1.81
C LEU A 17 8.47 -3.56 3.17
N GLY A 18 9.25 -4.26 3.99
CA GLY A 18 9.73 -3.75 5.27
C GLY A 18 10.55 -2.46 5.13
N ILE A 19 11.39 -2.37 4.11
CA ILE A 19 12.21 -1.18 3.84
C ILE A 19 11.33 -0.02 3.38
N GLU A 20 10.40 -0.24 2.44
CA GLU A 20 9.48 0.81 1.98
C GLU A 20 8.51 1.28 3.09
N SER A 21 8.06 0.37 3.95
CA SER A 21 7.28 0.70 5.16
C SER A 21 8.01 1.69 6.07
N ARG A 22 9.31 1.45 6.33
CA ARG A 22 10.15 2.36 7.12
C ARG A 22 10.35 3.70 6.41
N ARG A 23 10.54 3.67 5.09
CA ARG A 23 10.71 4.87 4.24
C ARG A 23 9.46 5.75 4.22
N GLU A 24 8.27 5.14 4.23
CA GLU A 24 6.99 5.86 4.34
C GLU A 24 6.82 6.47 5.74
N ARG A 25 7.06 5.71 6.81
CA ARG A 25 6.91 6.21 8.19
C ARG A 25 7.90 7.32 8.54
N GLY A 26 9.11 7.27 7.99
CA GLY A 26 10.11 8.33 8.14
C GLY A 26 9.73 9.68 7.51
N ALA A 27 8.60 9.75 6.80
CA ALA A 27 8.04 11.00 6.27
C ALA A 27 7.31 11.85 7.31
N SER A 28 6.85 11.26 8.41
CA SER A 28 6.00 11.95 9.38
C SER A 28 6.85 12.78 10.34
N SER A 29 6.59 14.09 10.39
CA SER A 29 7.18 14.99 11.39
C SER A 29 6.78 14.58 12.81
N ALA A 30 7.66 14.82 13.78
CA ALA A 30 7.41 14.53 15.20
C ALA A 30 6.25 15.33 15.81
N LEU A 31 5.78 16.38 15.13
CA LEU A 31 4.65 17.22 15.56
C LEU A 31 3.45 17.04 14.61
N PRO A 32 2.21 16.96 15.14
CA PRO A 32 1.00 16.94 14.33
C PRO A 32 0.89 18.28 13.57
N PRO A 33 0.90 18.27 12.23
CA PRO A 33 0.87 19.50 11.46
C PRO A 33 -0.51 20.17 11.54
N LEU A 34 -0.53 21.51 11.57
CA LEU A 34 -1.76 22.31 11.73
C LEU A 34 -2.68 22.27 10.50
N TYR A 35 -2.25 21.67 9.40
CA TYR A 35 -2.91 21.72 8.08
C TYR A 35 -3.51 20.39 7.62
N PHE A 36 -3.51 19.35 8.46
CA PHE A 36 -4.30 18.12 8.19
C PHE A 36 -4.90 17.54 9.47
N LEU A 37 -6.02 16.83 9.30
CA LEU A 37 -6.71 16.12 10.37
C LEU A 37 -5.76 15.15 11.07
N HIS A 38 -5.87 15.01 12.40
CA HIS A 38 -4.93 14.18 13.16
C HIS A 38 -4.79 12.79 12.52
N VAL A 39 -3.57 12.26 12.48
CA VAL A 39 -3.35 10.88 12.02
C VAL A 39 -3.87 9.93 13.09
N TRP A 40 -4.83 9.07 12.74
CA TRP A 40 -5.22 7.98 13.63
C TRP A 40 -4.00 7.09 13.90
N TRP A 41 -3.70 6.83 15.17
CA TRP A 41 -2.47 6.11 15.58
C TRP A 41 -2.28 4.72 14.96
N ALA A 42 -3.35 4.13 14.44
CA ALA A 42 -3.37 2.81 13.81
C ALA A 42 -3.23 2.91 12.28
N ARG A 43 -2.84 4.07 11.72
CA ARG A 43 -2.61 4.24 10.29
C ARG A 43 -1.53 3.26 9.82
N ARG A 44 -1.91 2.35 8.93
CA ARG A 44 -0.98 1.43 8.29
C ARG A 44 -0.30 2.14 7.12
N PRO A 45 0.99 1.86 6.84
CA PRO A 45 1.62 2.37 5.64
C PRO A 45 0.82 1.96 4.40
N LEU A 46 0.59 2.90 3.48
CA LEU A 46 -0.24 2.70 2.31
C LEU A 46 0.38 1.67 1.37
N THR A 47 1.69 1.72 1.16
CA THR A 47 2.40 0.73 0.31
C THR A 47 2.16 -0.70 0.80
N ILE A 48 2.17 -0.90 2.13
CA ILE A 48 1.95 -2.20 2.77
C ILE A 48 0.50 -2.60 2.73
N SER A 49 -0.41 -1.64 2.90
CA SER A 49 -1.85 -1.88 2.79
C SER A 49 -2.22 -2.38 1.40
N ARG A 50 -1.68 -1.74 0.35
CA ARG A 50 -1.80 -2.18 -1.05
C ARG A 50 -1.19 -3.57 -1.27
N ALA A 51 0.02 -3.81 -0.75
CA ALA A 51 0.69 -5.09 -0.88
C ALA A 51 -0.08 -6.22 -0.17
N ALA A 52 -0.69 -5.95 1.00
CA ALA A 52 -1.51 -6.93 1.72
C ALA A 52 -2.79 -7.27 0.95
N ILE A 53 -3.45 -6.28 0.33
CA ILE A 53 -4.62 -6.49 -0.52
C ILE A 53 -4.25 -7.36 -1.72
N LEU A 54 -3.28 -6.93 -2.52
CA LEU A 54 -2.87 -7.65 -3.72
C LEU A 54 -2.30 -9.03 -3.37
N GLY A 55 -1.51 -9.14 -2.32
CA GLY A 55 -0.97 -10.41 -1.84
C GLY A 55 -2.06 -11.40 -1.43
N SER A 56 -3.16 -10.92 -0.86
CA SER A 56 -4.29 -11.76 -0.44
C SER A 56 -5.23 -12.15 -1.58
N LEU A 57 -5.17 -11.46 -2.72
CA LEU A 57 -6.09 -11.66 -3.83
C LEU A 57 -5.44 -12.26 -5.08
N LEU A 58 -4.14 -12.08 -5.28
CA LEU A 58 -3.41 -12.57 -6.45
C LEU A 58 -3.06 -14.06 -6.33
N PRO A 59 -2.94 -14.79 -7.45
CA PRO A 59 -2.47 -16.18 -7.46
C PRO A 59 -1.09 -16.34 -6.81
N ALA A 60 -0.87 -17.49 -6.18
CA ALA A 60 0.39 -17.79 -5.46
C ALA A 60 1.65 -17.62 -6.33
N HIS A 61 1.58 -18.03 -7.60
CA HIS A 61 2.64 -17.98 -8.60
C HIS A 61 2.70 -16.66 -9.38
N THR A 62 2.33 -15.55 -8.74
CA THR A 62 2.48 -14.22 -9.35
C THR A 62 3.96 -13.84 -9.40
N GLU A 63 4.42 -13.30 -10.54
CA GLU A 63 5.79 -12.84 -10.67
C GLU A 63 6.10 -11.67 -9.71
N SER A 64 7.13 -11.83 -8.88
CA SER A 64 7.48 -10.84 -7.86
C SER A 64 7.85 -9.48 -8.43
N LYS A 65 8.55 -9.44 -9.58
CA LYS A 65 8.91 -8.18 -10.24
C LYS A 65 7.66 -7.39 -10.66
N TRP A 66 6.72 -8.07 -11.32
CA TRP A 66 5.44 -7.48 -11.70
C TRP A 66 4.67 -7.00 -10.47
N PHE A 67 4.62 -7.81 -9.40
CA PHE A 67 3.97 -7.42 -8.15
C PHE A 67 4.56 -6.13 -7.55
N LEU A 68 5.88 -6.03 -7.48
CA LEU A 68 6.59 -4.86 -6.96
C LEU A 68 6.28 -3.60 -7.79
N GLU A 69 6.24 -3.75 -9.12
CA GLU A 69 5.86 -2.66 -10.02
C GLU A 69 4.41 -2.20 -9.79
N MET A 70 3.46 -3.13 -9.64
CA MET A 70 2.05 -2.81 -9.37
C MET A 70 1.84 -2.08 -8.06
N ILE A 71 2.70 -2.32 -7.05
CA ILE A 71 2.65 -1.58 -5.79
C ILE A 71 3.48 -0.29 -5.79
N GLY A 72 4.12 0.06 -6.91
CA GLY A 72 4.84 1.32 -7.09
C GLY A 72 6.31 1.30 -6.67
N ILE A 73 6.90 0.12 -6.47
CA ILE A 73 8.33 -0.06 -6.17
C ILE A 73 9.06 -0.25 -7.50
N LYS A 74 9.87 0.75 -7.89
CA LYS A 74 10.50 0.83 -9.22
C LYS A 74 12.01 0.56 -9.22
N GLY A 75 12.59 0.26 -8.08
CA GLY A 75 14.02 -0.01 -7.92
C GLY A 75 14.28 -1.18 -6.98
N ASP A 76 15.50 -1.27 -6.46
CA ASP A 76 15.89 -2.26 -5.44
C ASP A 76 16.07 -1.58 -4.08
N PRO A 77 15.06 -1.66 -3.18
CA PRO A 77 15.16 -1.11 -1.85
C PRO A 77 16.21 -1.81 -0.99
N VAL A 78 16.47 -3.10 -1.21
CA VAL A 78 17.37 -3.91 -0.39
C VAL A 78 18.80 -3.50 -0.67
N GLU A 79 19.18 -3.44 -1.95
CA GLU A 79 20.51 -2.98 -2.36
C GLU A 79 20.75 -1.54 -1.90
N THR A 80 19.76 -0.66 -2.10
CA THR A 80 19.86 0.74 -1.67
C THR A 80 20.00 0.85 -0.15
N PHE A 81 19.21 0.09 0.61
CA PHE A 81 19.28 0.11 2.06
C PHE A 81 20.65 -0.35 2.56
N ALA A 82 21.22 -1.40 1.95
CA ALA A 82 22.58 -1.85 2.25
C ALA A 82 23.62 -0.75 1.99
N LYS A 83 23.52 -0.04 0.85
CA LYS A 83 24.39 1.12 0.53
C LYS A 83 24.26 2.24 1.57
N ILE A 84 23.03 2.60 1.97
CA ILE A 84 22.80 3.62 3.00
C ILE A 84 23.43 3.23 4.34
N GLN A 85 23.30 1.95 4.73
CA GLN A 85 23.90 1.46 5.96
C GLN A 85 25.44 1.49 5.90
N ALA A 86 26.04 1.15 4.76
CA ALA A 86 27.48 1.26 4.56
C ALA A 86 27.95 2.72 4.60
N ALA A 87 27.27 3.62 3.90
CA ALA A 87 27.59 5.05 3.87
C ALA A 87 27.51 5.71 5.26
N ARG A 88 26.57 5.27 6.11
CA ARG A 88 26.49 5.72 7.51
C ARG A 88 27.73 5.38 8.33
N LEU A 89 28.44 4.31 8.00
CA LEU A 89 29.69 3.91 8.67
C LEU A 89 30.90 4.65 8.12
N THR A 90 30.92 4.93 6.81
CA THR A 90 32.05 5.58 6.13
C THR A 90 31.95 7.12 6.14
N GLY A 91 30.77 7.67 6.41
CA GLY A 91 30.49 9.10 6.29
C GLY A 91 30.31 9.58 4.84
N GLU A 92 30.16 8.65 3.89
CA GLU A 92 29.92 8.96 2.48
C GLU A 92 28.54 9.61 2.28
N ASP A 93 28.46 10.66 1.46
CA ASP A 93 27.20 11.30 1.09
C ASP A 93 26.64 10.64 -0.19
N LEU A 94 25.53 9.92 -0.05
CA LEU A 94 24.81 9.29 -1.16
C LEU A 94 23.82 10.25 -1.87
N GLY A 95 23.83 11.53 -1.50
CA GLY A 95 22.95 12.55 -2.05
C GLY A 95 21.52 12.50 -1.52
N THR A 96 20.63 13.27 -2.15
CA THR A 96 19.28 13.54 -1.64
C THR A 96 18.25 12.44 -1.92
N ASN A 97 18.49 11.59 -2.92
CA ASN A 97 17.59 10.49 -3.28
C ASN A 97 18.34 9.17 -3.59
N PRO A 98 18.88 8.49 -2.57
CA PRO A 98 19.65 7.27 -2.75
C PRO A 98 18.85 6.13 -3.40
N TYR A 99 17.52 6.11 -3.26
CA TYR A 99 16.66 5.08 -3.85
C TYR A 99 16.39 5.26 -5.34
N GLY A 100 16.66 6.43 -5.92
CA GLY A 100 16.50 6.66 -7.37
C GLY A 100 15.05 6.72 -7.90
N TYR A 101 14.03 6.44 -7.10
CA TYR A 101 12.62 6.60 -7.44
C TYR A 101 11.83 7.25 -6.30
N LYS A 102 10.62 7.75 -6.57
CA LYS A 102 9.74 8.37 -5.56
C LYS A 102 9.27 7.33 -4.54
N ARG A 103 8.62 7.76 -3.46
CA ARG A 103 8.08 6.82 -2.46
C ARG A 103 6.87 6.11 -3.05
N ALA A 104 6.81 4.77 -2.91
CA ALA A 104 5.82 3.95 -3.61
C ALA A 104 4.36 4.36 -3.35
N PHE A 105 4.03 4.79 -2.13
CA PHE A 105 2.67 5.25 -1.81
C PHE A 105 2.23 6.53 -2.55
N THR A 106 3.20 7.35 -2.98
CA THR A 106 2.95 8.62 -3.71
C THR A 106 2.75 8.40 -5.20
N GLU A 107 3.13 7.24 -5.73
CA GLU A 107 2.92 6.91 -7.13
C GLU A 107 1.42 6.69 -7.37
N PRO A 108 0.81 7.34 -8.37
CA PRO A 108 -0.53 7.00 -8.81
C PRO A 108 -0.54 5.59 -9.40
N ILE A 109 -1.67 4.91 -9.36
CA ILE A 109 -1.85 3.62 -10.03
C ILE A 109 -2.34 3.94 -11.45
N PRO A 110 -1.54 3.70 -12.51
CA PRO A 110 -1.98 3.94 -13.87
C PRO A 110 -3.23 3.13 -14.20
N THR A 111 -4.13 3.69 -15.02
CA THR A 111 -5.37 3.02 -15.43
C THR A 111 -5.11 1.65 -16.04
N ASP A 112 -4.08 1.52 -16.87
CA ASP A 112 -3.70 0.26 -17.51
C ASP A 112 -3.28 -0.80 -16.47
N ASN A 113 -2.55 -0.40 -15.42
CA ASN A 113 -2.17 -1.29 -14.33
C ASN A 113 -3.39 -1.73 -13.53
N ALA A 114 -4.32 -0.82 -13.23
CA ALA A 114 -5.56 -1.14 -12.52
C ALA A 114 -6.44 -2.12 -13.33
N GLN A 115 -6.54 -1.92 -14.65
CA GLN A 115 -7.26 -2.83 -15.55
C GLN A 115 -6.61 -4.22 -15.61
N GLU A 116 -5.29 -4.29 -15.71
CA GLU A 116 -4.55 -5.56 -15.72
C GLU A 116 -4.70 -6.31 -14.39
N ILE A 117 -4.61 -5.60 -13.25
CA ILE A 117 -4.87 -6.17 -11.92
C ILE A 117 -6.29 -6.73 -11.87
N SER A 118 -7.29 -5.93 -12.24
CA SER A 118 -8.70 -6.35 -12.24
C SER A 118 -8.91 -7.60 -13.08
N LYS A 119 -8.40 -7.63 -14.32
CA LYS A 119 -8.49 -8.79 -15.21
C LYS A 119 -7.88 -10.06 -14.59
N ARG A 120 -6.70 -9.96 -13.98
CA ARG A 120 -6.05 -11.10 -13.30
C ARG A 120 -6.87 -11.61 -12.13
N LEU A 121 -7.39 -10.70 -11.31
CA LEU A 121 -8.22 -11.04 -10.16
C LEU A 121 -9.51 -11.73 -10.60
N GLN A 122 -10.20 -11.19 -11.62
CA GLN A 122 -11.43 -11.77 -12.16
C GLN A 122 -11.19 -13.18 -12.74
N ALA A 123 -10.09 -13.37 -13.46
CA ALA A 123 -9.73 -14.68 -14.00
C ALA A 123 -9.44 -15.71 -12.89
N PHE A 124 -8.73 -15.29 -11.83
CA PHE A 124 -8.35 -16.16 -10.72
C PHE A 124 -9.54 -16.56 -9.84
N TRP A 125 -10.38 -15.58 -9.46
CA TRP A 125 -11.54 -15.80 -8.60
C TRP A 125 -12.80 -16.23 -9.36
N ARG A 126 -12.78 -16.18 -10.71
CA ARG A 126 -13.91 -16.47 -11.60
C ARG A 126 -15.16 -15.64 -11.23
N SER A 127 -14.92 -14.40 -10.84
CA SER A 127 -15.94 -13.44 -10.40
C SER A 127 -15.55 -12.05 -10.84
N ASP A 128 -16.52 -11.29 -11.35
CA ASP A 128 -16.39 -9.86 -11.63
C ASP A 128 -16.62 -9.00 -10.38
N ASP A 129 -17.31 -9.54 -9.36
CA ASP A 129 -17.59 -8.88 -8.09
C ASP A 129 -16.64 -9.36 -6.99
N ILE A 130 -15.48 -8.71 -6.90
CA ILE A 130 -14.48 -8.95 -5.86
C ILE A 130 -14.58 -7.85 -4.83
N ARG A 131 -14.87 -8.23 -3.57
CA ARG A 131 -15.10 -7.30 -2.46
C ARG A 131 -14.09 -7.48 -1.35
N ILE A 132 -13.67 -6.37 -0.76
CA ILE A 132 -12.81 -6.32 0.43
C ILE A 132 -13.64 -5.77 1.58
N LEU A 133 -13.54 -6.42 2.75
CA LEU A 133 -14.10 -5.93 4.01
C LEU A 133 -12.97 -5.67 5.00
N ASP A 134 -12.91 -4.46 5.53
CA ASP A 134 -12.09 -4.11 6.70
C ASP A 134 -12.99 -3.57 7.82
N PRO A 135 -13.41 -4.41 8.78
CA PRO A 135 -14.35 -4.02 9.83
C PRO A 135 -13.67 -3.29 11.01
N MET A 136 -12.35 -3.10 10.95
CA MET A 136 -11.53 -2.41 11.95
C MET A 136 -10.51 -1.50 11.25
N ALA A 137 -11.02 -0.71 10.30
CA ALA A 137 -10.22 0.02 9.32
C ALA A 137 -9.47 1.22 9.91
N GLY A 138 -9.82 1.65 11.13
CA GLY A 138 -9.17 2.77 11.80
C GLY A 138 -9.31 4.07 11.00
N GLY A 139 -8.18 4.61 10.55
CA GLY A 139 -8.17 5.79 9.67
C GLY A 139 -8.38 5.46 8.19
N GLY A 140 -8.65 4.21 7.83
CA GLY A 140 -9.02 3.82 6.46
C GLY A 140 -7.88 3.48 5.49
N SER A 141 -6.67 3.13 5.96
CA SER A 141 -5.53 2.91 5.05
C SER A 141 -5.68 1.73 4.07
N ILE A 142 -6.18 0.58 4.55
CA ILE A 142 -6.50 -0.58 3.72
C ILE A 142 -7.64 -0.26 2.75
N PRO A 143 -8.82 0.20 3.21
CA PRO A 143 -9.90 0.48 2.29
C PRO A 143 -9.56 1.57 1.27
N PHE A 144 -8.77 2.58 1.65
CA PHE A 144 -8.28 3.60 0.73
C PHE A 144 -7.46 3.01 -0.43
N GLU A 145 -6.52 2.12 -0.14
CA GLU A 145 -5.74 1.45 -1.18
C GLU A 145 -6.58 0.47 -2.00
N GLY A 146 -7.60 -0.16 -1.39
CA GLY A 146 -8.58 -0.96 -2.13
C GLY A 146 -9.36 -0.14 -3.17
N ILE A 147 -9.80 1.06 -2.79
CA ILE A 147 -10.48 2.00 -3.70
C ILE A 147 -9.51 2.46 -4.81
N ARG A 148 -8.25 2.77 -4.48
CA ARG A 148 -7.24 3.14 -5.49
C ARG A 148 -6.96 2.03 -6.51
N LEU A 149 -7.12 0.77 -6.11
CA LEU A 149 -7.03 -0.41 -6.98
C LEU A 149 -8.31 -0.65 -7.81
N GLY A 150 -9.36 0.13 -7.61
CA GLY A 150 -10.65 -0.04 -8.30
C GLY A 150 -11.50 -1.19 -7.75
N LEU A 151 -11.26 -1.63 -6.51
CA LEU A 151 -11.99 -2.74 -5.90
C LEU A 151 -13.24 -2.24 -5.15
N ASN A 152 -14.22 -3.13 -5.00
CA ASN A 152 -15.38 -2.89 -4.14
C ASN A 152 -14.95 -3.04 -2.69
N VAL A 153 -15.10 -1.97 -1.90
CA VAL A 153 -14.59 -1.91 -0.53
C VAL A 153 -15.71 -1.60 0.45
N MET A 154 -15.76 -2.37 1.53
CA MET A 154 -16.57 -2.13 2.72
C MET A 154 -15.63 -1.89 3.89
N ALA A 155 -15.81 -0.77 4.59
CA ALA A 155 -14.99 -0.38 5.72
C ALA A 155 -15.86 0.03 6.90
N ASN A 156 -15.38 -0.21 8.12
CA ASN A 156 -15.97 0.32 9.32
C ASN A 156 -14.93 0.42 10.45
N ASP A 157 -15.23 1.25 11.44
CA ASP A 157 -14.55 1.23 12.73
C ASP A 157 -15.54 1.58 13.84
N LEU A 158 -15.44 0.90 14.99
CA LEU A 158 -16.31 1.16 16.13
C LEU A 158 -15.99 2.50 16.81
N ASN A 159 -14.73 2.95 16.73
CA ASN A 159 -14.33 4.19 17.37
C ASN A 159 -14.86 5.39 16.55
N PRO A 160 -15.63 6.31 17.16
CA PRO A 160 -16.25 7.41 16.43
C PRO A 160 -15.22 8.37 15.82
N VAL A 161 -14.06 8.54 16.44
CA VAL A 161 -12.99 9.40 15.90
C VAL A 161 -12.35 8.74 14.67
N ALA A 162 -12.07 7.43 14.76
CA ALA A 162 -11.57 6.66 13.63
C ALA A 162 -12.55 6.69 12.46
N TYR A 163 -13.83 6.41 12.71
CA TYR A 163 -14.89 6.45 11.71
C TYR A 163 -15.00 7.81 11.01
N VAL A 164 -14.93 8.93 11.74
CA VAL A 164 -14.96 10.27 11.12
C VAL A 164 -13.75 10.49 10.22
N ILE A 165 -12.54 10.07 10.64
CA ILE A 165 -11.32 10.14 9.83
C ILE A 165 -11.45 9.26 8.59
N GLU A 166 -11.98 8.05 8.75
CA GLU A 166 -12.23 7.12 7.64
C GLU A 166 -13.19 7.72 6.62
N GLN A 167 -14.35 8.26 7.05
CA GLN A 167 -15.29 8.93 6.14
C GLN A 167 -14.66 10.13 5.43
N ALA A 168 -13.84 10.90 6.15
CA ALA A 168 -13.09 12.01 5.56
C ALA A 168 -12.02 11.56 4.56
N THR A 169 -11.49 10.35 4.72
CA THR A 169 -10.45 9.78 3.85
C THR A 169 -11.05 9.10 2.61
N LEU A 170 -12.18 8.39 2.77
CA LEU A 170 -12.75 7.53 1.73
C LEU A 170 -13.91 8.20 1.00
N SER A 171 -14.89 8.72 1.73
CA SER A 171 -16.18 9.15 1.19
C SER A 171 -16.16 10.61 0.75
N TYR A 172 -15.68 11.51 1.60
CA TYR A 172 -15.77 12.95 1.34
C TYR A 172 -15.03 13.40 0.07
N PRO A 173 -13.81 12.91 -0.26
CA PRO A 173 -13.15 13.28 -1.50
C PRO A 173 -13.93 12.84 -2.75
N GLN A 174 -14.69 11.75 -2.68
CA GLN A 174 -15.51 11.27 -3.79
C GLN A 174 -16.79 12.07 -3.98
N VAL A 175 -17.40 12.50 -2.87
CA VAL A 175 -18.68 13.24 -2.88
C VAL A 175 -18.47 14.72 -3.18
N PHE A 176 -17.45 15.33 -2.59
CA PHE A 176 -17.25 16.79 -2.61
C PHE A 176 -16.10 17.25 -3.49
N GLY A 177 -15.29 16.31 -4.01
CA GLY A 177 -14.08 16.62 -4.78
C GLY A 177 -12.93 17.13 -3.90
N VAL A 178 -11.80 17.40 -4.56
CA VAL A 178 -10.63 18.11 -4.00
C VAL A 178 -10.43 19.39 -4.81
#